data_AF-A0A852WC49-F1
#
_entry.id   AF-A0A852WC49-F1
#
_cell.length_a   1.000
_cell.length_b   1.000
_cell.length_c   1.000
_cell.angle_alpha   90.00
_cell.angle_beta   90.00
_cell.angle_gamma   90.00
#
_symmetry.space_group_name_H-M   'P 1'
#
loop_
_entity.id
_entity.type
_entity.pdbx_description
1 polymer ?
#
loop_
_entity_poly.entity_id
_entity_poly.type
_entity_poly.pdbx_seq_one_letter_code
_entity_poly.pdbx_strand_id
1 'polypeptide(L)'
;MTVSPLPRHGDVIVGRDVAGRTLRISGHPDSGRVVLSIWQDTVCRATLRLSPDDVPQFVEMLTRCAIARSDTAGPATSEDAGRGLRDLGTAG
;
A
#
# COMPACT_ATOMS: atom_id res chain seq x y z
N MET A 1 -33.20 -15.87 -9.14
CA MET A 1 -32.08 -14.97 -8.83
C MET A 1 -31.42 -15.49 -7.56
N THR A 2 -30.21 -16.04 -7.64
CA THR A 2 -29.47 -16.53 -6.47
C THR A 2 -28.57 -15.40 -5.97
N VAL A 3 -28.94 -14.84 -4.82
CA VAL A 3 -28.10 -13.89 -4.08
C VAL A 3 -26.98 -14.69 -3.43
N SER A 4 -25.73 -14.37 -3.75
CA SER A 4 -24.57 -14.95 -3.07
C SER A 4 -24.55 -14.45 -1.62
N PRO A 5 -24.37 -15.32 -0.61
CA PRO A 5 -24.35 -14.91 0.78
C PRO A 5 -23.24 -13.88 1.02
N LEU A 6 -23.48 -12.92 1.93
CA LEU A 6 -22.49 -11.92 2.30
C LEU A 6 -21.23 -12.60 2.86
N PRO A 7 -20.01 -12.11 2.52
CA PRO A 7 -18.76 -12.66 3.01
C PRO A 7 -18.72 -12.74 4.55
N ARG A 8 -18.23 -13.85 5.11
CA ARG A 8 -18.07 -14.03 6.56
C ARG A 8 -16.73 -13.43 7.01
N HIS A 9 -16.82 -12.48 7.96
CA HIS A 9 -15.79 -11.90 8.86
C HIS A 9 -14.30 -11.93 8.44
N GLY A 10 -13.71 -10.73 8.27
CA GLY A 10 -12.25 -10.49 8.11
C GLY A 10 -11.85 -9.67 6.89
N ASP A 11 -12.82 -9.35 6.05
CA ASP A 11 -12.62 -9.14 4.62
C ASP A 11 -12.52 -7.67 4.17
N VAL A 12 -12.46 -6.69 5.07
CA VAL A 12 -12.47 -5.26 4.69
C VAL A 12 -11.32 -4.48 5.33
N ILE A 13 -10.51 -3.85 4.50
CA ILE A 13 -9.40 -2.97 4.90
C ILE A 13 -9.77 -1.53 4.53
N VAL A 14 -9.68 -0.60 5.49
CA VAL A 14 -9.92 0.83 5.25
C VAL A 14 -8.64 1.47 4.67
N GLY A 15 -8.78 2.10 3.50
CA GLY A 15 -7.71 2.88 2.88
C GLY A 15 -7.39 4.12 3.70
N ARG A 16 -6.12 4.50 3.73
CA ARG A 16 -5.62 5.68 4.48
C ARG A 16 -5.37 6.89 3.58
N ASP A 17 -5.44 6.69 2.27
CA ASP A 17 -5.16 7.67 1.23
C ASP A 17 -6.37 8.55 0.90
N VAL A 18 -7.57 7.96 0.88
CA VAL A 18 -8.82 8.65 0.55
C VAL A 18 -9.93 8.23 1.51
N ALA A 19 -10.65 9.20 2.08
CA ALA A 19 -11.80 8.92 2.95
C ALA A 19 -12.86 8.09 2.20
N GLY A 20 -13.47 7.11 2.87
CA GLY A 20 -14.45 6.21 2.25
C GLY A 20 -13.86 5.13 1.34
N ARG A 21 -12.52 5.08 1.18
CA ARG A 21 -11.84 4.03 0.42
C ARG A 21 -11.77 2.74 1.25
N THR A 22 -12.19 1.62 0.67
CA THR A 22 -11.99 0.29 1.29
C THR A 22 -11.54 -0.74 0.25
N LEU A 23 -10.72 -1.69 0.66
CA LEU A 23 -10.45 -2.93 -0.06
C LEU A 23 -11.27 -4.05 0.58
N ARG A 24 -12.04 -4.78 -0.22
CA ARG A 24 -12.76 -5.97 0.22
C ARG A 24 -12.16 -7.23 -0.40
N ILE A 25 -11.97 -8.27 0.40
CA ILE A 25 -11.53 -9.60 -0.01
C ILE A 25 -12.74 -10.53 0.11
N SER A 26 -12.92 -11.48 -0.80
CA SER A 26 -14.05 -12.42 -0.71
C SER A 26 -13.73 -13.74 -1.40
N GLY A 27 -13.87 -14.84 -0.67
CA GLY A 27 -13.71 -16.19 -1.21
C GLY A 27 -15.02 -16.70 -1.84
N HIS A 28 -14.92 -17.31 -3.01
CA HIS A 28 -16.04 -17.97 -3.69
C HIS A 28 -15.65 -19.41 -4.08
N PRO A 29 -15.63 -20.35 -3.10
CA PRO A 29 -15.13 -21.71 -3.30
C PRO A 29 -15.88 -22.46 -4.41
N ASP A 30 -17.21 -22.28 -4.49
CA ASP A 30 -18.05 -22.91 -5.53
C ASP A 30 -17.68 -22.48 -6.96
N SER A 31 -17.01 -21.33 -7.09
CA SER A 31 -16.54 -20.81 -8.38
C SER A 31 -15.01 -20.74 -8.49
N GLY A 32 -14.30 -21.38 -7.55
CA GLY A 32 -12.83 -21.49 -7.55
C GLY A 32 -12.11 -20.16 -7.68
N ARG A 33 -12.50 -19.13 -6.91
CA ARG A 33 -11.87 -17.79 -7.00
C ARG A 33 -11.88 -17.01 -5.70
N VAL A 34 -10.91 -16.12 -5.57
CA VAL A 34 -10.88 -15.04 -4.57
C VAL A 34 -11.06 -13.71 -5.29
N VAL A 35 -11.88 -12.83 -4.75
CA VAL A 35 -12.18 -11.52 -5.34
C VAL A 35 -11.68 -10.42 -4.43
N LEU A 36 -10.80 -9.59 -4.98
CA LEU A 36 -10.34 -8.34 -4.39
C LEU A 36 -11.12 -7.20 -5.06
N SER A 37 -11.76 -6.34 -4.28
CA SER A 37 -12.54 -5.22 -4.83
C SER A 37 -12.27 -3.93 -4.07
N ILE A 38 -12.04 -2.84 -4.81
CA ILE A 38 -11.80 -1.52 -4.26
C ILE A 38 -13.10 -0.72 -4.32
N TRP A 39 -13.54 -0.20 -3.19
CA TRP A 39 -14.78 0.55 -3.05
C TRP A 39 -14.48 1.98 -2.62
N GLN A 40 -15.25 2.91 -3.18
CA GLN A 40 -15.36 4.29 -2.72
C GLN A 40 -16.80 4.47 -2.25
N ASP A 41 -16.98 4.53 -0.93
CA ASP A 41 -18.30 4.53 -0.30
C ASP A 41 -19.11 3.30 -0.74
N THR A 42 -20.17 3.49 -1.51
CA THR A 42 -21.05 2.42 -2.02
C THR A 42 -20.72 1.98 -3.45
N VAL A 43 -19.71 2.58 -4.09
CA VAL A 43 -19.38 2.34 -5.50
C VAL A 43 -18.11 1.48 -5.62
N CYS A 44 -18.24 0.32 -6.25
CA CYS A 44 -17.08 -0.49 -6.63
C CYS A 44 -16.31 0.18 -7.78
N ARG A 45 -15.05 0.52 -7.54
CA ARG A 45 -14.17 1.22 -8.48
C ARG A 45 -13.26 0.27 -9.26
N ALA A 46 -12.89 -0.86 -8.67
CA ALA A 46 -12.07 -1.87 -9.33
C ALA A 46 -12.35 -3.26 -8.76
N THR A 47 -12.13 -4.30 -9.57
CA THR A 47 -12.25 -5.69 -9.16
C THR A 47 -11.15 -6.52 -9.81
N LEU A 48 -10.48 -7.34 -9.02
CA LEU A 48 -9.52 -8.35 -9.46
C LEU A 48 -9.99 -9.71 -8.96
N ARG A 49 -9.94 -10.71 -9.84
CA ARG A 49 -10.25 -12.11 -9.50
C ARG A 49 -8.95 -12.90 -9.55
N LEU A 50 -8.66 -13.62 -8.49
CA LEU A 50 -7.51 -14.51 -8.38
C LEU A 50 -7.99 -15.95 -8.39
N SER A 51 -7.18 -16.83 -9.00
CA SER A 51 -7.26 -18.26 -8.68
C SER A 51 -6.84 -18.45 -7.21
N PRO A 52 -7.41 -19.42 -6.48
CA PRO A 52 -6.90 -19.83 -5.17
C PRO A 52 -5.40 -20.18 -5.23
N ASP A 53 -4.92 -20.70 -6.36
CA ASP A 53 -3.51 -21.08 -6.56
C ASP A 53 -2.56 -19.87 -6.65
N ASP A 54 -3.07 -18.69 -7.02
CA ASP A 54 -2.28 -17.47 -7.11
C ASP A 54 -2.17 -16.73 -5.75
N VAL A 55 -3.04 -17.07 -4.80
CA VAL A 55 -3.14 -16.38 -3.50
C VAL A 55 -1.83 -16.46 -2.70
N PRO A 56 -1.14 -17.63 -2.59
CA PRO A 56 0.13 -17.70 -1.88
C PRO A 56 1.20 -16.76 -2.45
N GLN A 57 1.33 -16.70 -3.79
CA GLN A 57 2.28 -15.80 -4.46
C GLN A 57 1.91 -14.33 -4.22
N PHE A 58 0.62 -14.00 -4.31
CA PHE A 58 0.13 -12.65 -4.02
C PHE A 58 0.49 -12.21 -2.58
N VAL A 59 0.27 -13.07 -1.59
CA VAL A 59 0.61 -12.80 -0.18
C VAL A 59 2.11 -12.63 0.00
N GLU A 60 2.93 -13.47 -0.64
CA GLU A 60 4.39 -13.35 -0.60
C GLU A 60 4.86 -11.99 -1.14
N MET A 61 4.34 -11.60 -2.31
CA MET A 61 4.64 -10.30 -2.92
C MET A 61 4.22 -9.14 -2.02
N LEU A 62 3.01 -9.22 -1.44
CA LEU A 62 2.49 -8.19 -0.53
C LEU A 62 3.39 -8.02 0.70
N THR A 63 3.80 -9.13 1.33
CA THR A 63 4.70 -9.12 2.48
C THR A 63 6.07 -8.55 2.12
N ARG A 64 6.63 -8.93 0.97
CA ARG A 64 7.92 -8.40 0.48
C ARG A 64 7.87 -6.87 0.31
N CYS A 65 6.80 -6.35 -0.29
CA CYS A 65 6.61 -4.90 -0.46
C CYS A 65 6.44 -4.15 0.86
N ALA A 66 5.87 -4.78 1.89
CA ALA A 66 5.70 -4.17 3.20
C ALA A 66 7.04 -4.00 3.96
N ILE A 67 7.97 -4.95 3.80
CA ILE A 67 9.22 -5.02 4.58
C ILE A 67 10.37 -4.27 3.89
N ALA A 68 10.35 -4.10 2.56
CA ALA A 68 11.44 -3.48 1.79
C ALA A 68 11.76 -2.00 2.15
N ARG A 69 10.99 -1.35 3.03
CA ARG A 69 11.29 -0.01 3.56
C ARG A 69 11.98 -0.10 4.92
N SER A 70 13.30 -0.27 4.94
CA SER A 70 14.19 0.10 6.06
C SER A 70 15.67 0.25 5.67
N ASP A 71 16.10 -0.25 4.51
CA ASP A 71 17.53 -0.22 4.11
C ASP A 71 17.97 1.03 3.32
N THR A 72 17.26 2.16 3.41
CA THR A 72 17.73 3.42 2.80
C THR A 72 17.59 4.59 3.77
N ALA A 73 18.24 4.47 4.91
CA ALA A 73 18.80 5.61 5.62
C ALA A 73 20.34 5.49 5.57
N GLY A 74 20.91 5.67 4.38
CA GLY A 74 22.35 5.90 4.24
C GLY A 74 22.72 7.26 4.83
N PRO A 75 23.89 7.43 5.47
CA PRO A 75 24.21 8.62 6.24
C PRO A 75 24.22 9.86 5.34
N ALA A 76 23.49 10.90 5.75
CA ALA A 76 23.61 12.22 5.17
C ALA A 76 25.01 12.77 5.50
N THR A 77 25.95 12.61 4.57
CA THR A 77 27.24 13.30 4.64
C THR A 77 27.00 14.77 4.32
N SER A 78 26.81 15.59 5.36
CA SER A 78 26.92 17.04 5.24
C SER A 78 28.38 17.41 5.11
N GLU A 79 28.91 17.32 3.88
CA GLU A 79 30.09 18.06 3.44
C GLU A 79 29.62 19.37 2.80
N ASP A 80 29.16 20.32 3.62
CA ASP A 80 29.08 21.74 3.23
C ASP A 80 29.41 22.62 4.45
N ALA A 81 30.71 22.74 4.72
CA ALA A 81 31.28 23.81 5.53
C ALA A 81 32.60 24.26 4.89
N GLY A 82 32.51 24.65 3.63
CA GLY A 82 33.63 25.05 2.80
C GLY A 82 33.30 26.23 1.90
N ARG A 83 32.66 27.29 2.41
CA ARG A 83 32.55 28.55 1.64
C ARG A 83 32.35 29.80 2.50
N GLY A 84 33.46 30.53 2.67
CA GLY A 84 33.47 31.99 2.59
C GLY A 84 33.14 32.79 3.84
N LEU A 85 34.15 33.04 4.69
CA LEU A 85 34.25 34.31 5.41
C LEU A 85 35.62 34.93 5.13
N ARG A 86 35.71 35.62 3.98
CA ARG A 86 36.71 36.64 3.71
C ARG A 86 36.01 38.00 3.78
N ASP A 87 36.65 38.90 4.52
CA ASP A 87 36.63 40.35 4.37
C ASP A 87 35.35 41.12 4.72
N LEU A 88 35.38 41.72 5.92
CA LEU A 88 34.92 43.07 6.31
C LEU A 88 35.40 43.29 7.77
N GLY A 89 36.22 44.26 8.16
CA GLY A 89 36.79 45.38 7.45
C GLY A 89 37.80 46.12 8.33
N THR A 90 38.68 46.84 7.67
CA THR A 90 39.54 47.92 8.17
C THR A 90 38.73 49.06 8.79
N ALA A 91 39.12 49.53 9.98
CA ALA A 91 39.19 50.96 10.35
C ALA A 91 39.67 51.14 11.81
N GLY A 92 40.66 52.02 12.02
CA GLY A 92 40.94 52.68 13.30
C GLY A 92 42.30 52.37 13.90
#